data_AF-A0A5C7RMH4-F1
#
_entry.id   AF-A0A5C7RMH4-F1
#
_cell.length_a   1.000
_cell.length_b   1.000
_cell.length_c   1.000
_cell.angle_alpha   90.00
_cell.angle_beta   90.00
_cell.angle_gamma   90.00
#
_symmetry.space_group_name_H-M   'P 1'
#
loop_
_entity.id
_entity.type
_entity.pdbx_description
1 polymer ?
#
loop_
_entity_poly.entity_id
_entity_poly.type
_entity_poly.pdbx_seq_one_letter_code
_entity_poly.pdbx_strand_id
1 'polypeptide(L)'
;MGALALTYCALGNSLADTTVPTNDYPTQARVEYVFGCMNKYGGENYDHMYGCVCAIDKIAEKIPYANFVATSTLAVMSKTSGERAAAFRDAGGGRDAIKAFETFLADTETNCGLKKKKKAAS
;
A
#
# COMPACT_ATOMS: atom_id res chain seq x y z
N MET A 1 17.13 -20.95 -56.36
CA MET A 1 17.57 -19.96 -55.36
C MET A 1 16.38 -19.04 -55.10
N GLY A 2 15.74 -19.13 -53.94
CA GLY A 2 14.65 -18.21 -53.59
C GLY A 2 13.69 -18.76 -52.54
N ALA A 3 13.75 -18.15 -51.35
CA ALA A 3 12.76 -18.14 -50.27
C ALA A 3 12.69 -19.35 -49.30
N LEU A 4 13.63 -19.37 -48.34
CA LEU A 4 13.37 -19.84 -46.98
C LEU A 4 12.48 -18.80 -46.27
N ALA A 5 11.20 -19.13 -46.08
CA ALA A 5 10.27 -18.30 -45.31
C ALA A 5 9.76 -19.08 -44.09
N LEU A 6 10.27 -18.67 -42.93
CA LEU A 6 9.53 -18.49 -41.67
C LEU A 6 8.56 -19.60 -41.27
N THR A 7 9.00 -20.48 -40.36
CA THR A 7 8.07 -21.14 -39.42
C THR A 7 8.70 -21.13 -38.04
N TYR A 8 8.42 -20.06 -37.30
CA TYR A 8 8.65 -19.97 -35.86
C TYR A 8 7.31 -19.69 -35.17
N CYS A 9 7.23 -20.09 -33.90
CA CYS A 9 6.05 -20.23 -33.02
C CYS A 9 5.24 -21.52 -33.22
N ALA A 10 4.88 -22.28 -32.19
CA ALA A 10 5.08 -22.17 -30.75
C ALA A 10 4.57 -23.47 -30.11
N LEU A 11 5.37 -24.15 -29.29
CA LEU A 11 4.89 -25.12 -28.29
C LEU A 11 5.91 -25.10 -27.14
N GLY A 12 5.96 -23.99 -26.41
CA GLY A 12 6.80 -23.81 -25.23
C GLY A 12 6.02 -23.09 -24.14
N ASN A 13 5.71 -23.82 -23.07
CA ASN A 13 5.21 -23.40 -21.75
C ASN A 13 3.72 -23.05 -21.61
N SER A 14 2.88 -24.08 -21.49
CA SER A 14 1.85 -24.11 -20.44
C SER A 14 2.48 -24.90 -19.28
N LEU A 15 2.57 -24.45 -18.03
CA LEU A 15 1.61 -23.71 -17.23
C LEU A 15 2.39 -22.68 -16.38
N ALA A 16 2.17 -21.39 -16.60
CA ALA A 16 2.29 -20.46 -15.49
C ALA A 16 1.05 -20.71 -14.64
N ASP A 17 1.26 -21.18 -13.41
CA ASP A 17 0.23 -21.14 -12.39
C ASP A 17 -0.05 -19.67 -12.10
N THR A 18 -0.98 -19.07 -12.85
CA THR A 18 -1.51 -17.75 -12.57
C THR A 18 -2.55 -17.89 -11.45
N THR A 19 -2.11 -18.36 -10.27
CA THR A 19 -2.69 -17.83 -9.05
C THR A 19 -2.36 -16.35 -9.04
N VAL A 20 -3.20 -15.52 -9.66
CA VAL A 20 -3.12 -14.07 -9.48
C VAL A 20 -3.29 -13.86 -7.97
N PRO A 21 -2.25 -13.43 -7.24
CA PRO A 21 -2.41 -13.10 -5.85
C PRO A 21 -3.60 -12.16 -5.73
N THR A 22 -4.55 -12.51 -4.87
CA THR A 22 -5.86 -11.86 -4.80
C THR A 22 -5.76 -10.35 -4.55
N ASN A 23 -4.57 -9.86 -4.15
CA ASN A 23 -4.23 -8.46 -3.96
C ASN A 23 -2.77 -8.19 -4.36
N ASP A 24 -2.49 -8.10 -5.66
CA ASP A 24 -1.17 -7.73 -6.17
C ASP A 24 -0.88 -6.23 -5.97
N TYR A 25 -0.02 -5.96 -4.99
CA TYR A 25 0.60 -4.64 -4.83
C TYR A 25 1.87 -4.59 -5.68
N PRO A 26 2.03 -3.60 -6.58
CA PRO A 26 3.27 -3.39 -7.30
C PRO A 26 4.45 -3.25 -6.33
N THR A 27 5.63 -3.76 -6.70
CA THR A 27 6.83 -3.67 -5.87
C THR A 27 7.13 -2.22 -5.46
N GLN A 28 6.98 -1.28 -6.38
CA GLN A 28 7.14 0.14 -6.10
C GLN A 28 6.23 0.60 -4.96
N ALA A 29 4.93 0.26 -4.99
CA ALA A 29 3.98 0.67 -3.96
C ALA A 29 4.31 0.09 -2.58
N ARG A 30 4.80 -1.16 -2.54
CA ARG A 30 5.25 -1.80 -1.29
C ARG A 30 6.43 -1.04 -0.68
N VAL A 31 7.41 -0.71 -1.52
CA VAL A 31 8.61 0.03 -1.11
C VAL A 31 8.26 1.45 -0.64
N GLU A 32 7.41 2.16 -1.37
CA GLU A 32 6.93 3.50 -1.00
C GLU A 32 6.20 3.49 0.35
N TYR A 33 5.34 2.50 0.59
CA TYR A 33 4.69 2.33 1.89
C TYR A 33 5.71 2.09 3.01
N VAL A 34 6.69 1.20 2.80
CA VAL A 34 7.70 0.88 3.81
C VAL A 34 8.51 2.12 4.18
N PHE A 35 8.95 2.94 3.21
CA PHE A 35 9.63 4.21 3.48
C PHE A 35 8.75 5.19 4.27
N GLY A 36 7.48 5.36 3.87
CA GLY A 36 6.53 6.20 4.60
C GLY A 36 6.30 5.74 6.05
N CYS A 37 6.17 4.42 6.24
CA CYS A 37 6.00 3.79 7.54
C CYS A 37 7.23 3.98 8.44
N MET A 38 8.45 3.77 7.94
CA MET A 38 9.67 4.01 8.72
C MET A 38 9.78 5.46 9.19
N ASN A 39 9.47 6.42 8.31
CA ASN A 39 9.47 7.85 8.62
C ASN A 39 8.43 8.21 9.70
N LYS A 40 7.28 7.52 9.72
CA LYS A 40 6.24 7.70 10.73
C LYS A 40 6.66 7.23 12.12
N TYR A 41 7.50 6.21 12.23
CA TYR A 41 7.85 5.56 13.51
C TYR A 41 9.21 5.96 14.09
N GLY A 42 10.09 6.59 13.31
CA GLY A 42 11.30 7.22 13.82
C GLY A 42 12.57 6.89 13.05
N GLY A 43 12.46 6.75 11.73
CA GLY A 43 13.60 6.72 10.80
C GLY A 43 13.85 5.35 10.16
N GLU A 44 14.78 5.35 9.21
CA GLU A 44 15.18 4.22 8.37
C GLU A 44 16.17 3.32 9.13
N ASN A 45 15.64 2.32 9.83
CA ASN A 45 16.44 1.29 10.52
C ASN A 45 15.81 -0.09 10.31
N TYR A 46 16.58 -1.14 10.55
CA TYR A 46 16.18 -2.51 10.27
C TYR A 46 14.95 -2.95 11.09
N ASP A 47 14.85 -2.51 12.35
CA ASP A 47 13.73 -2.86 13.23
C ASP A 47 12.40 -2.29 12.71
N HIS A 48 12.41 -1.03 12.28
CA HIS A 48 11.23 -0.40 11.67
C HIS A 48 10.93 -1.00 10.30
N MET A 49 11.95 -1.24 9.47
CA MET A 49 11.79 -1.85 8.15
C MET A 49 11.07 -3.19 8.28
N TYR A 50 11.50 -4.05 9.20
CA TYR A 50 10.90 -5.37 9.42
C TYR A 50 9.41 -5.28 9.81
N GLY A 51 9.07 -4.39 10.74
CA GLY A 51 7.67 -4.15 11.13
C GLY A 51 6.82 -3.56 10.00
N CYS A 52 7.38 -2.64 9.21
CA CYS A 52 6.69 -2.03 8.08
C CYS A 52 6.48 -3.00 6.90
N VAL A 53 7.41 -3.92 6.67
CA VAL A 53 7.26 -5.01 5.70
C VAL A 53 6.13 -5.96 6.12
N CYS A 54 6.11 -6.37 7.39
CA CYS A 54 5.00 -7.15 7.95
C CYS A 54 3.64 -6.46 7.74
N ALA A 55 3.58 -5.14 7.96
CA ALA A 55 2.34 -4.39 7.85
C ALA A 55 1.81 -4.35 6.42
N ILE A 56 2.65 -4.10 5.40
CA ILE A 56 2.19 -4.02 4.01
C ILE A 56 1.70 -5.38 3.48
N ASP A 57 2.30 -6.48 3.91
CA ASP A 57 1.84 -7.81 3.52
C ASP A 57 0.46 -8.12 4.12
N LYS A 58 0.23 -7.76 5.39
CA LYS A 58 -1.08 -7.91 6.03
C LYS A 58 -2.15 -7.00 5.45
N ILE A 59 -1.77 -5.79 5.06
CA ILE A 59 -2.66 -4.87 4.34
C ILE A 59 -3.06 -5.50 2.99
N ALA A 60 -2.07 -5.96 2.22
CA ALA A 60 -2.32 -6.62 0.94
C ALA A 60 -3.20 -7.86 1.10
N GLU A 61 -3.10 -8.65 2.17
CA GLU A 61 -4.03 -9.78 2.39
C GLU A 61 -5.51 -9.36 2.50
N LYS A 62 -5.81 -8.12 2.91
CA LYS A 62 -7.18 -7.69 3.27
C LYS A 62 -7.84 -6.74 2.29
N ILE A 63 -7.06 -5.90 1.62
CA ILE A 63 -7.60 -4.89 0.72
C ILE A 63 -6.91 -4.93 -0.65
N PRO A 64 -7.67 -4.78 -1.74
CA PRO A 64 -7.08 -4.70 -3.07
C PRO A 64 -6.37 -3.36 -3.26
N TYR A 65 -5.33 -3.38 -4.08
CA TYR A 65 -4.46 -2.22 -4.31
C TYR A 65 -5.24 -0.95 -4.74
N ALA A 66 -6.25 -1.10 -5.60
CA ALA A 66 -7.08 0.02 -6.05
C ALA A 66 -7.80 0.73 -4.88
N ASN A 67 -8.32 -0.04 -3.92
CA ASN A 67 -9.00 0.51 -2.74
C ASN A 67 -7.98 1.20 -1.81
N PHE A 68 -6.81 0.58 -1.63
CA PHE A 68 -5.74 1.19 -0.85
C PHE A 68 -5.31 2.55 -1.41
N VAL A 69 -5.09 2.67 -2.73
CA VAL A 69 -4.73 3.93 -3.37
C VAL A 69 -5.85 4.96 -3.23
N ALA A 70 -7.10 4.57 -3.48
CA ALA A 70 -8.24 5.47 -3.36
C ALA A 70 -8.40 6.02 -1.94
N THR A 71 -8.41 5.15 -0.94
CA THR A 71 -8.63 5.55 0.47
C THR A 71 -7.42 6.25 1.07
N SER A 72 -6.19 5.85 0.73
CA SER A 72 -4.99 6.57 1.17
C SER A 72 -4.93 7.99 0.58
N THR A 73 -5.29 8.16 -0.69
CA THR A 73 -5.36 9.47 -1.33
C THR A 73 -6.40 10.36 -0.65
N LEU A 74 -7.59 9.83 -0.38
CA LEU A 74 -8.63 10.56 0.35
C LEU A 74 -8.18 10.95 1.76
N ALA A 75 -7.52 10.04 2.48
CA ALA A 75 -6.98 10.32 3.80
C ALA A 75 -5.96 11.47 3.76
N VAL A 76 -5.03 11.48 2.79
CA VAL A 76 -4.04 12.55 2.62
C VAL A 76 -4.71 13.88 2.25
N MET A 77 -5.60 13.88 1.24
CA MET A 77 -6.31 15.10 0.79
C MET A 77 -7.21 15.69 1.88
N SER A 78 -7.83 14.84 2.71
CA SER A 78 -8.65 15.31 3.84
C SER A 78 -7.82 16.08 4.89
N LYS A 79 -6.53 15.76 5.03
CA LYS A 79 -5.60 16.41 5.99
C LYS A 79 -4.98 17.70 5.46
N THR A 80 -5.06 17.95 4.15
CA THR A 80 -4.62 19.22 3.57
C THR A 80 -5.42 20.37 4.19
N SER A 81 -4.79 21.55 4.30
CA SER A 81 -5.43 22.76 4.82
C SER A 81 -6.18 23.51 3.71
N GLY A 82 -7.17 24.31 4.10
CA GLY A 82 -7.94 25.19 3.20
C GLY A 82 -9.29 24.63 2.75
N GLU A 83 -10.06 25.48 2.07
CA GLU A 83 -11.46 25.20 1.67
C GLU A 83 -11.59 23.99 0.74
N ARG A 84 -10.57 23.70 -0.07
CA ARG A 84 -10.54 22.51 -0.94
C ARG A 84 -10.58 21.21 -0.15
N ALA A 85 -9.99 21.18 1.04
CA ALA A 85 -10.05 20.00 1.90
C ALA A 85 -11.43 19.84 2.58
N ALA A 86 -12.18 20.93 2.76
CA ALA A 86 -13.54 20.87 3.30
C ALA A 86 -14.46 20.05 2.38
N ALA A 87 -14.36 20.24 1.06
CA ALA A 87 -15.11 19.44 0.10
C ALA A 87 -14.85 17.92 0.22
N PHE A 88 -13.61 17.51 0.52
CA PHE A 88 -13.27 16.10 0.76
C PHE A 88 -13.72 15.58 2.13
N ARG A 89 -13.88 16.47 3.12
CA ARG A 89 -14.41 16.12 4.45
C ARG A 89 -15.94 16.02 4.44
N ASP A 90 -16.61 16.83 3.64
CA ASP A 90 -18.07 16.97 3.68
C ASP A 90 -18.81 16.09 2.66
N ALA A 91 -18.09 15.46 1.72
CA ALA A 91 -18.65 14.50 0.79
C ALA A 91 -19.08 13.19 1.49
N GLY A 92 -20.41 13.08 1.73
CA GLY A 92 -21.21 11.85 1.86
C GLY A 92 -20.52 10.59 2.39
N GLY A 93 -20.19 10.55 3.68
CA GLY A 93 -19.74 9.32 4.36
C GLY A 93 -18.24 9.00 4.22
N GLY A 94 -17.47 9.81 3.49
CA GLY A 94 -16.03 9.59 3.30
C GLY A 94 -15.22 9.65 4.61
N ARG A 95 -15.66 10.45 5.60
CA ARG A 95 -14.95 10.59 6.89
C ARG A 95 -14.91 9.28 7.69
N ASP A 96 -16.00 8.53 7.70
CA ASP A 96 -16.07 7.29 8.48
C ASP A 96 -15.27 6.18 7.80
N ALA A 97 -15.28 6.13 6.46
CA ALA A 97 -14.42 5.25 5.68
C ALA A 97 -12.93 5.57 5.89
N ILE A 98 -12.54 6.85 5.87
CA ILE A 98 -11.16 7.28 6.17
C ILE A 98 -10.77 6.87 7.58
N LYS A 99 -11.62 7.13 8.59
CA LYS A 99 -11.34 6.73 9.98
C LYS A 99 -11.17 5.22 10.11
N ALA A 100 -12.07 4.43 9.52
CA ALA A 100 -11.98 2.97 9.55
C ALA A 100 -10.67 2.46 8.93
N PHE A 101 -10.25 3.07 7.81
CA PHE A 101 -8.98 2.76 7.16
C PHE A 101 -7.78 3.14 8.02
N GLU A 102 -7.76 4.32 8.63
CA GLU A 102 -6.68 4.73 9.53
C GLU A 102 -6.55 3.84 10.76
N THR A 103 -7.68 3.44 11.35
CA THR A 103 -7.72 2.47 12.45
C THR A 103 -7.16 1.12 12.00
N PHE A 104 -7.61 0.60 10.86
CA PHE A 104 -7.11 -0.65 10.30
C PHE A 104 -5.59 -0.63 10.07
N LEU A 105 -5.05 0.47 9.54
CA LEU A 105 -3.61 0.64 9.38
C LEU A 105 -2.89 0.65 10.73
N ALA A 106 -3.38 1.43 11.70
CA ALA A 106 -2.77 1.54 13.02
C ALA A 106 -2.77 0.21 13.78
N ASP A 107 -3.87 -0.55 13.69
CA ASP A 107 -3.99 -1.88 14.30
C ASP A 107 -3.02 -2.86 13.65
N THR A 108 -2.93 -2.86 12.32
CA THR A 108 -2.00 -3.72 11.58
C THR A 108 -0.55 -3.41 11.93
N GLU A 109 -0.17 -2.14 11.95
CA GLU A 109 1.17 -1.70 12.35
C GLU A 109 1.50 -2.09 13.80
N THR A 110 0.53 -1.94 14.72
CA THR A 110 0.68 -2.32 16.12
C THR A 110 0.86 -3.84 16.27
N ASN A 111 0.09 -4.63 15.53
CA ASN A 111 0.20 -6.09 15.50
C ASN A 111 1.54 -6.57 14.92
N CYS A 112 2.14 -5.78 14.03
CA CYS A 112 3.50 -5.99 13.51
C CYS A 112 4.60 -5.39 14.40
N GLY A 113 4.27 -4.94 15.62
CA GLY A 113 5.24 -4.50 16.62
C GLY A 113 5.74 -3.06 16.48
N LEU A 114 5.16 -2.25 15.59
CA LEU A 114 5.54 -0.85 15.42
C LEU A 114 4.97 0.02 16.56
N LYS A 115 5.85 0.68 17.30
CA LYS A 115 5.48 1.56 18.43
C LYS A 115 5.95 2.98 18.16
N LYS A 116 5.05 3.96 18.22
CA LYS A 116 5.45 5.38 18.09
C LYS A 116 6.34 5.73 19.28
N LYS A 117 7.52 6.30 19.03
CA LYS A 117 8.32 6.91 20.10
C LYS A 117 7.47 8.00 20.75
N LYS A 118 7.33 7.97 22.09
CA LYS A 118 6.84 9.12 22.85
C LYS A 118 7.74 10.29 22.46
N LYS A 119 7.17 11.40 21.97
CA LYS A 119 7.94 12.65 21.83
C LYS A 119 8.62 12.88 23.18
N ALA A 120 9.96 12.92 23.19
CA ALA A 120 10.66 13.50 24.33
C ALA A 120 10.13 14.92 24.46
N ALA A 121 9.56 15.23 25.63
CA ALA A 121 9.20 16.60 25.96
C ALA A 121 10.49 17.43 25.86
N SER A 122 10.50 18.38 24.93
CA SER A 122 11.44 19.49 24.96
C SER A 122 10.76 20.66 25.68
#